data_AF-A0A363NMF6-F1
#
_entry.id   AF-A0A363NMF6-F1
#
_cell.length_a   1.000
_cell.length_b   1.000
_cell.length_c   1.000
_cell.angle_alpha   90.00
_cell.angle_beta   90.00
_cell.angle_gamma   90.00
#
_symmetry.space_group_name_H-M   'P 1'
#
loop_
_entity.id
_entity.type
_entity.pdbx_description
1 polymer ?
#
loop_
_entity_poly.entity_id
_entity_poly.type
_entity_poly.pdbx_seq_one_letter_code
_entity_poly.pdbx_strand_id
1 'polypeptide(L)'
;MENQYLENPEDEYEIPWFLIGGGIFESFKDDTFESFNEKLWHILIALTSKNKKDEAGRKQLVAHLDKVILMVKGCHYFLYHKKRLNYEDDWIDIKWYKNPYRCSKKYRSKEDKKLNHHLAHFEYPFTKLSRKEIQNFPKAFKNFFSKMDLSAWLNLLGDWKSCLLNDESLFQCMVDYTPLETYEQLLKLHEACIVAYHWAEIDYPPPNKHLIINYLSSDYADGYRSASPYERIEQVFYDNNYTDLRDSILSLYPLNPSENKPSKIETDDLRYTLRWLLETGWLLLQTDYFPEDWLDPDAADFLRCPVPERKLSFWKPKSLSNKEQGNLKKILSKLYYGIHLQDEIYMVEWRIIFQYERGWSAGMGEEGLEIRNRLLKILDILTLIVLDLCRRRTKPEGICYPPEKTEKVEEKE
;
A
#
# COMPACT_ATOMS: atom_id res chain seq x y z
N MET A 1 -5.49 -33.90 -17.28
CA MET A 1 -6.18 -32.84 -16.51
C MET A 1 -7.29 -32.32 -17.39
N GLU A 2 -8.53 -32.53 -16.97
CA GLU A 2 -9.72 -31.98 -17.62
C GLU A 2 -9.59 -30.46 -17.67
N ASN A 3 -9.77 -29.89 -18.87
CA ASN A 3 -9.51 -28.49 -19.12
C ASN A 3 -10.78 -27.70 -18.80
N GLN A 4 -10.83 -27.05 -17.65
CA GLN A 4 -11.93 -26.15 -17.25
C GLN A 4 -12.22 -25.05 -18.29
N TYR A 5 -11.31 -24.80 -19.24
CA TYR A 5 -11.54 -23.99 -20.44
C TYR A 5 -12.75 -24.43 -21.28
N LEU A 6 -13.18 -25.69 -21.19
CA LEU A 6 -14.30 -26.26 -21.95
C LEU A 6 -15.56 -26.52 -21.10
N GLU A 7 -15.43 -26.54 -19.78
CA GLU A 7 -16.56 -26.71 -18.86
C GLU A 7 -16.99 -25.33 -18.39
N ASN A 8 -18.05 -24.82 -19.01
CA ASN A 8 -18.64 -23.51 -18.74
C ASN A 8 -19.09 -23.40 -17.27
N PRO A 9 -18.37 -22.69 -16.39
CA PRO A 9 -18.78 -22.54 -15.00
C PRO A 9 -19.58 -21.25 -14.91
N GLU A 10 -20.78 -21.24 -15.48
CA GLU A 10 -21.67 -20.08 -15.34
C GLU A 10 -22.37 -20.05 -13.98
N ASP A 11 -22.27 -21.11 -13.15
CA ASP A 11 -23.02 -21.21 -11.88
C ASP A 11 -22.20 -21.55 -10.61
N GLU A 12 -20.90 -21.86 -10.68
CA GLU A 12 -20.20 -22.46 -9.51
C GLU A 12 -18.97 -21.73 -8.94
N TYR A 13 -18.36 -20.77 -9.67
CA TYR A 13 -17.08 -20.19 -9.24
C TYR A 13 -17.13 -18.68 -9.04
N GLU A 14 -16.84 -18.23 -7.80
CA GLU A 14 -16.50 -16.84 -7.52
C GLU A 14 -15.26 -16.42 -8.32
N ILE A 15 -15.23 -15.19 -8.81
CA ILE A 15 -14.22 -14.64 -9.74
C ILE A 15 -12.75 -14.94 -9.36
N PRO A 16 -12.34 -14.96 -8.07
CA PRO A 16 -10.99 -15.39 -7.66
C PRO A 16 -10.61 -16.81 -8.10
N TRP A 17 -11.57 -17.71 -8.26
CA TRP A 17 -11.32 -19.08 -8.73
C TRP A 17 -10.83 -19.15 -10.17
N PHE A 18 -11.08 -18.16 -11.03
CA PHE A 18 -10.44 -18.13 -12.35
C PHE A 18 -8.94 -17.86 -12.28
N LEU A 19 -8.47 -17.21 -11.21
CA LEU A 19 -7.07 -16.93 -10.96
C LEU A 19 -6.39 -18.09 -10.20
N ILE A 20 -7.13 -18.71 -9.28
CA ILE A 20 -6.64 -19.81 -8.43
C ILE A 20 -6.76 -21.19 -9.12
N GLY A 21 -7.83 -21.41 -9.89
CA GLY A 21 -8.15 -22.68 -10.58
C GLY A 21 -7.99 -22.65 -12.11
N GLY A 22 -7.82 -21.45 -12.70
CA GLY A 22 -7.74 -21.28 -14.16
C GLY A 22 -6.36 -21.54 -14.77
N GLY A 23 -5.42 -22.14 -14.03
CA GLY A 23 -4.08 -22.47 -14.51
C GLY A 23 -3.00 -21.43 -14.21
N ILE A 24 -3.36 -20.26 -13.66
CA ILE A 24 -2.36 -19.27 -13.23
C ILE A 24 -1.64 -19.77 -11.98
N PHE A 25 -2.34 -19.99 -10.87
CA PHE A 25 -1.72 -20.47 -9.63
C PHE A 25 -1.03 -21.84 -9.81
N GLU A 26 -1.67 -22.79 -10.49
CA GLU A 26 -1.09 -24.12 -10.72
C GLU A 26 0.22 -24.08 -11.49
N SER A 27 0.46 -23.05 -12.29
CA SER A 27 1.70 -22.90 -13.05
C SER A 27 2.92 -22.66 -12.15
N PHE A 28 2.77 -22.04 -10.99
CA PHE A 28 3.91 -21.69 -10.12
C PHE A 28 3.79 -22.17 -8.68
N LYS A 29 2.69 -22.84 -8.28
CA LYS A 29 2.46 -23.28 -6.89
C LYS A 29 3.58 -24.12 -6.24
N ASP A 30 4.36 -24.86 -7.04
CA ASP A 30 5.46 -25.69 -6.52
C ASP A 30 6.84 -24.98 -6.58
N ASP A 31 6.87 -23.71 -6.98
CA ASP A 31 8.08 -22.95 -7.24
C ASP A 31 8.09 -21.65 -6.40
N THR A 32 9.25 -21.29 -5.84
CA THR A 32 9.43 -19.91 -5.35
C THR A 32 9.57 -18.95 -6.52
N PHE A 33 9.38 -17.65 -6.29
CA PHE A 33 9.58 -16.63 -7.32
C PHE A 33 10.96 -16.73 -7.98
N GLU A 34 12.01 -16.89 -7.17
CA GLU A 34 13.39 -17.03 -7.62
C GLU A 34 13.59 -18.34 -8.39
N SER A 35 13.07 -19.46 -7.87
CA SER A 35 13.24 -20.77 -8.49
C SER A 35 12.53 -20.86 -9.85
N PHE A 36 11.35 -20.27 -9.99
CA PHE A 36 10.64 -20.20 -11.26
C PHE A 36 11.46 -19.41 -12.29
N ASN A 37 11.93 -18.21 -11.93
CA ASN A 37 12.70 -17.35 -12.83
C ASN A 37 14.05 -17.99 -13.22
N GLU A 38 14.71 -18.68 -12.28
CA GLU A 38 15.94 -19.42 -12.53
C GLU A 38 15.71 -20.57 -13.53
N LYS A 39 14.65 -21.36 -13.35
CA LYS A 39 14.30 -22.45 -14.28
C LYS A 39 13.96 -21.91 -15.67
N LEU A 40 13.26 -20.79 -15.76
CA LEU A 40 12.98 -20.11 -17.03
C LEU A 40 14.27 -19.63 -17.72
N TRP A 41 15.24 -19.13 -16.95
CA TRP A 41 16.56 -18.76 -17.46
C TRP A 41 17.35 -19.99 -17.97
N HIS A 42 17.26 -21.12 -17.26
CA HIS A 42 17.88 -22.36 -17.72
C HIS A 42 17.25 -22.91 -19.01
N ILE A 43 15.95 -22.71 -19.22
CA ILE A 43 15.31 -23.02 -20.51
C ILE A 43 15.97 -22.17 -21.62
N LEU A 44 16.08 -20.86 -21.43
CA LEU A 44 16.70 -19.98 -22.42
C LEU A 44 18.15 -20.40 -22.73
N ILE A 45 18.95 -20.73 -21.71
CA ILE A 45 20.32 -21.22 -21.89
C ILE A 45 20.33 -22.53 -22.69
N ALA A 46 19.48 -23.49 -22.34
CA ALA A 46 19.43 -24.78 -23.02
C ALA A 46 19.05 -24.64 -24.50
N LEU A 47 18.15 -23.70 -24.79
CA LEU A 47 17.67 -23.42 -26.14
C LEU A 47 18.66 -22.63 -27.01
N THR A 48 19.54 -21.84 -26.40
CA THR A 48 20.47 -20.94 -27.11
C THR A 48 21.92 -21.42 -27.08
N SER A 49 22.27 -22.37 -26.21
CA SER A 49 23.62 -22.93 -26.09
C SER A 49 23.72 -24.31 -26.76
N LYS A 50 24.94 -24.70 -27.17
CA LYS A 50 25.22 -26.06 -27.66
C LYS A 50 25.48 -27.06 -26.51
N ASN A 51 25.23 -26.67 -25.26
CA ASN A 51 25.55 -27.49 -24.11
C ASN A 51 24.47 -28.56 -23.95
N LYS A 52 24.86 -29.82 -24.22
CA LYS A 52 23.99 -30.97 -24.03
C LYS A 52 23.69 -31.16 -22.55
N LYS A 53 22.41 -31.05 -22.19
CA LYS A 53 21.90 -31.42 -20.87
C LYS A 53 21.72 -32.94 -20.84
N ASP A 54 21.88 -33.52 -19.65
CA ASP A 54 21.53 -34.93 -19.45
C ASP A 54 20.00 -35.13 -19.56
N GLU A 55 19.58 -36.38 -19.71
CA GLU A 55 18.18 -36.71 -19.94
C GLU A 55 17.28 -36.24 -18.78
N ALA A 56 17.77 -36.37 -17.54
CA ALA A 56 17.06 -35.92 -16.35
C ALA A 56 16.87 -34.39 -16.35
N GLY A 57 17.93 -33.62 -16.63
CA GLY A 57 17.84 -32.17 -16.74
C GLY A 57 16.89 -31.71 -17.85
N ARG A 58 16.87 -32.39 -19.01
CA ARG A 58 15.92 -32.07 -20.08
C ARG A 58 14.47 -32.31 -19.67
N LYS A 59 14.18 -33.45 -19.03
CA LYS A 59 12.83 -33.76 -18.51
C LYS A 59 12.34 -32.69 -17.54
N GLN A 60 13.21 -32.17 -16.68
CA GLN A 60 12.87 -31.08 -15.76
C GLN A 60 12.56 -29.76 -16.49
N LEU A 61 13.37 -29.38 -17.48
CA LEU A 61 13.13 -28.16 -18.27
C LEU A 61 11.83 -28.24 -19.08
N VAL A 62 11.55 -29.41 -19.66
CA VAL A 62 10.29 -29.67 -20.39
C VAL A 62 9.09 -29.56 -19.46
N ALA A 63 9.17 -30.15 -18.26
CA ALA A 63 8.10 -30.05 -17.27
C ALA A 63 7.88 -28.60 -16.81
N HIS A 64 8.94 -27.81 -16.66
CA HIS A 64 8.81 -26.39 -16.33
C HIS A 64 8.24 -25.57 -17.50
N LEU A 65 8.58 -25.90 -18.74
CA LEU A 65 7.97 -25.27 -19.92
C LEU A 65 6.47 -25.58 -20.03
N ASP A 66 6.03 -26.78 -19.63
CA ASP A 66 4.61 -27.12 -19.53
C ASP A 66 3.87 -26.24 -18.52
N LYS A 67 4.52 -25.90 -17.40
CA LYS A 67 4.00 -24.91 -16.44
C LYS A 67 3.89 -23.52 -17.05
N VAL A 68 4.90 -23.07 -17.80
CA VAL A 68 4.85 -21.77 -18.52
C VAL A 68 3.71 -21.74 -19.54
N ILE A 69 3.49 -22.82 -20.28
CA ILE A 69 2.36 -22.95 -21.21
C ILE A 69 1.03 -22.85 -20.47
N LEU A 70 0.91 -23.51 -19.31
CA LEU A 70 -0.28 -23.43 -18.46
C LEU A 70 -0.53 -22.00 -17.98
N MET A 71 0.52 -21.29 -17.56
CA MET A 71 0.46 -19.87 -17.18
C MET A 71 -0.10 -19.00 -18.32
N VAL A 72 0.43 -19.15 -19.53
CA VAL A 72 -0.04 -18.39 -20.72
C VAL A 72 -1.52 -18.67 -21.00
N LYS A 73 -1.94 -19.94 -20.95
CA LYS A 73 -3.35 -20.31 -21.12
C LYS A 73 -4.23 -19.68 -20.05
N GLY A 74 -3.81 -19.72 -18.79
CA GLY A 74 -4.55 -19.14 -17.67
C GLY A 74 -4.71 -17.62 -17.78
N CYS A 75 -3.67 -16.89 -18.16
CA CYS A 75 -3.76 -15.45 -18.41
C CYS A 75 -4.75 -15.11 -19.52
N HIS A 76 -4.73 -15.87 -20.62
CA HIS A 76 -5.69 -15.68 -21.71
C HIS A 76 -7.11 -15.99 -21.27
N TYR A 77 -7.30 -17.09 -20.54
CA TYR A 77 -8.59 -17.51 -20.00
C TYR A 77 -9.19 -16.42 -19.10
N PHE A 78 -8.40 -15.88 -18.18
CA PHE A 78 -8.80 -14.75 -17.35
C PHE A 78 -9.26 -13.54 -18.18
N LEU A 79 -8.48 -13.12 -19.19
CA LEU A 79 -8.85 -11.99 -20.04
C LEU A 79 -10.15 -12.22 -20.82
N TYR A 80 -10.33 -13.43 -21.34
CA TYR A 80 -11.55 -13.82 -22.06
C TYR A 80 -12.76 -13.74 -21.14
N HIS A 81 -12.67 -14.29 -19.93
CA HIS A 81 -13.76 -14.26 -18.95
C HIS A 81 -14.07 -12.86 -18.47
N LYS A 82 -13.05 -12.03 -18.18
CA LYS A 82 -13.26 -10.62 -17.82
C LYS A 82 -14.01 -9.85 -18.89
N LYS A 83 -13.70 -10.10 -20.17
CA LYS A 83 -14.42 -9.49 -21.29
C LYS A 83 -15.83 -10.06 -21.44
N ARG A 84 -16.00 -11.39 -21.38
CA ARG A 84 -17.29 -12.07 -21.57
C ARG A 84 -18.31 -11.67 -20.51
N LEU A 85 -17.89 -11.68 -19.26
CA LEU A 85 -18.75 -11.39 -18.11
C LEU A 85 -18.94 -9.88 -17.88
N ASN A 86 -18.18 -9.03 -18.59
CA ASN A 86 -18.16 -7.58 -18.42
C ASN A 86 -18.07 -7.15 -16.95
N TYR A 87 -17.30 -7.88 -16.14
CA TYR A 87 -17.20 -7.60 -14.73
C TYR A 87 -16.14 -6.52 -14.48
N GLU A 88 -16.56 -5.47 -13.77
CA GLU A 88 -15.69 -4.52 -13.11
C GLU A 88 -15.49 -5.02 -11.68
N ASP A 89 -14.25 -5.01 -11.23
CA ASP A 89 -13.91 -5.43 -9.88
C ASP A 89 -13.26 -4.26 -9.14
N ASP A 90 -13.80 -3.96 -7.96
CA ASP A 90 -13.43 -2.81 -7.13
C ASP A 90 -11.94 -2.78 -6.75
N TRP A 91 -11.24 -3.91 -6.84
CA TRP A 91 -9.84 -4.05 -6.50
C TRP A 91 -8.92 -4.13 -7.72
N ILE A 92 -9.40 -4.70 -8.84
CA ILE A 92 -8.63 -4.80 -10.10
C ILE A 92 -8.72 -3.50 -10.90
N ASP A 93 -9.92 -2.90 -10.93
CA ASP A 93 -10.25 -1.75 -11.76
C ASP A 93 -10.30 -0.44 -10.94
N ILE A 94 -9.78 -0.50 -9.71
CA ILE A 94 -9.67 0.67 -8.84
C ILE A 94 -8.94 1.82 -9.52
N LYS A 95 -9.51 3.01 -9.46
CA LYS A 95 -8.83 4.20 -9.99
C LYS A 95 -7.77 4.64 -8.99
N TRP A 96 -6.63 5.06 -9.54
CA TRP A 96 -5.52 5.58 -8.74
C TRP A 96 -5.36 7.08 -8.99
N TYR A 97 -5.41 7.86 -7.91
CA TYR A 97 -5.22 9.29 -7.94
C TYR A 97 -3.85 9.67 -7.41
N LYS A 98 -3.31 10.80 -7.86
CA LYS A 98 -2.06 11.32 -7.30
C LYS A 98 -2.27 11.66 -5.82
N ASN A 99 -1.33 11.26 -4.97
CA ASN A 99 -1.38 11.62 -3.56
C ASN A 99 -1.36 13.17 -3.43
N PRO A 100 -2.42 13.78 -2.86
CA PRO A 100 -2.52 15.24 -2.72
C PRO A 100 -1.44 15.81 -1.79
N TYR A 101 -0.97 15.04 -0.81
CA TYR A 101 0.00 15.43 0.21
C TYR A 101 1.43 14.95 -0.08
N ARG A 102 1.67 14.24 -1.20
CA ARG A 102 2.98 13.67 -1.57
C ARG A 102 4.15 14.63 -1.33
N CYS A 103 5.18 14.22 -0.58
CA CYS A 103 6.28 15.08 -0.17
C CYS A 103 6.84 15.97 -1.30
N SER A 104 6.99 17.25 -0.99
CA SER A 104 7.55 18.24 -1.92
C SER A 104 9.00 17.89 -2.26
N LYS A 105 9.39 17.94 -3.54
CA LYS A 105 10.69 17.46 -4.04
C LYS A 105 11.90 17.88 -3.19
N LYS A 106 11.96 19.14 -2.76
CA LYS A 106 13.07 19.70 -1.99
C LYS A 106 13.18 19.21 -0.53
N TYR A 107 12.14 18.55 -0.02
CA TYR A 107 12.07 18.04 1.35
C TYR A 107 12.06 16.51 1.42
N ARG A 108 12.28 15.83 0.28
CA ARG A 108 12.32 14.37 0.22
C ARG A 108 13.60 13.84 0.83
N SER A 109 13.51 12.69 1.50
CA SER A 109 14.68 11.98 2.02
C SER A 109 15.56 11.46 0.88
N LYS A 110 16.81 11.11 1.20
CA LYS A 110 17.71 10.45 0.24
C LYS A 110 17.16 9.10 -0.22
N GLU A 111 16.40 8.43 0.64
CA GLU A 111 15.81 7.11 0.40
C GLU A 111 14.44 7.18 -0.27
N ASP A 112 13.93 8.38 -0.58
CA ASP A 112 12.58 8.60 -1.12
C ASP A 112 12.27 7.73 -2.35
N LYS A 113 13.24 7.55 -3.25
CA LYS A 113 13.09 6.70 -4.44
C LYS A 113 12.90 5.22 -4.10
N LYS A 114 13.58 4.74 -3.05
CA LYS A 114 13.48 3.34 -2.57
C LYS A 114 12.15 3.13 -1.86
N LEU A 115 11.84 4.00 -0.90
CA LEU A 115 10.64 3.91 -0.06
C LEU A 115 9.35 4.05 -0.86
N ASN A 116 9.34 4.92 -1.87
CA ASN A 116 8.16 5.24 -2.67
C ASN A 116 8.21 4.62 -4.08
N HIS A 117 9.09 3.64 -4.28
CA HIS A 117 9.07 2.85 -5.51
C HIS A 117 7.72 2.15 -5.64
N HIS A 118 7.16 2.07 -6.84
CA HIS A 118 5.82 1.50 -7.04
C HIS A 118 5.74 -0.01 -6.77
N LEU A 119 6.89 -0.66 -6.58
CA LEU A 119 7.04 -2.06 -6.18
C LEU A 119 7.43 -2.24 -4.71
N ALA A 120 7.64 -1.17 -3.95
CA ALA A 120 8.21 -1.25 -2.61
C ALA A 120 7.32 -1.99 -1.58
N HIS A 121 6.02 -2.11 -1.86
CA HIS A 121 5.06 -2.79 -0.99
C HIS A 121 4.96 -4.29 -1.24
N PHE A 122 5.61 -4.82 -2.28
CA PHE A 122 5.73 -6.26 -2.48
C PHE A 122 7.01 -6.79 -1.86
N GLU A 123 6.93 -7.97 -1.26
CA GLU A 123 8.10 -8.69 -0.73
C GLU A 123 8.95 -9.31 -1.85
N TYR A 124 8.34 -9.51 -3.03
CA TYR A 124 9.00 -10.08 -4.19
C TYR A 124 9.88 -9.06 -4.92
N PRO A 125 11.06 -9.48 -5.43
CA PRO A 125 11.97 -8.62 -6.17
C PRO A 125 11.50 -8.41 -7.61
N PHE A 126 10.30 -7.86 -7.79
CA PHE A 126 9.75 -7.50 -9.09
C PHE A 126 10.62 -6.43 -9.78
N THR A 127 10.84 -6.60 -11.09
CA THR A 127 11.71 -5.72 -11.90
C THR A 127 11.12 -5.34 -13.25
N LYS A 128 10.13 -6.09 -13.76
CA LYS A 128 9.64 -5.96 -15.14
C LYS A 128 8.31 -5.20 -15.24
N LEU A 129 7.49 -5.22 -14.19
CA LEU A 129 6.20 -4.53 -14.21
C LEU A 129 6.30 -3.01 -14.04
N SER A 130 5.60 -2.29 -14.90
CA SER A 130 5.39 -0.85 -14.72
C SER A 130 4.34 -0.57 -13.65
N ARG A 131 4.36 0.63 -13.05
CA ARG A 131 3.34 1.05 -12.07
C ARG A 131 1.90 0.81 -12.54
N LYS A 132 1.59 1.13 -13.80
CA LYS A 132 0.24 0.96 -14.36
C LYS A 132 -0.17 -0.51 -14.50
N GLU A 133 0.79 -1.41 -14.59
CA GLU A 133 0.55 -2.84 -14.70
C GLU A 133 0.42 -3.49 -13.33
N ILE A 134 1.15 -3.04 -12.32
CA ILE A 134 0.94 -3.51 -10.93
C ILE A 134 -0.41 -3.06 -10.40
N GLN A 135 -0.76 -1.80 -10.64
CA GLN A 135 -2.04 -1.22 -10.23
C GLN A 135 -3.26 -1.82 -10.97
N ASN A 136 -3.02 -2.53 -12.09
CA ASN A 136 -4.04 -3.21 -12.89
C ASN A 136 -3.35 -4.34 -13.68
N PHE A 137 -3.13 -5.49 -13.04
CA PHE A 137 -2.41 -6.62 -13.65
C PHE A 137 -3.04 -7.13 -14.97
N PRO A 138 -4.37 -7.04 -15.23
CA PRO A 138 -4.92 -7.41 -16.53
C PRO A 138 -4.30 -6.63 -17.69
N LYS A 139 -3.79 -5.42 -17.43
CA LYS A 139 -3.06 -4.64 -18.41
C LYS A 139 -1.77 -5.32 -18.84
N ALA A 140 -1.04 -5.96 -17.93
CA ALA A 140 0.16 -6.73 -18.27
C ALA A 140 -0.19 -7.91 -19.18
N PHE A 141 -1.27 -8.63 -18.89
CA PHE A 141 -1.76 -9.72 -19.73
C PHE A 141 -2.16 -9.22 -21.13
N LYS A 142 -2.92 -8.12 -21.20
CA LYS A 142 -3.30 -7.50 -22.49
C LYS A 142 -2.07 -7.08 -23.30
N ASN A 143 -1.06 -6.50 -22.65
CA ASN A 143 0.19 -6.12 -23.30
C ASN A 143 0.96 -7.35 -23.82
N PHE A 144 0.97 -8.45 -23.07
CA PHE A 144 1.59 -9.72 -23.49
C PHE A 144 0.94 -10.28 -24.76
N PHE A 145 -0.40 -10.35 -24.81
CA PHE A 145 -1.14 -10.82 -25.99
C PHE A 145 -1.25 -9.79 -27.13
N SER A 146 -0.79 -8.55 -26.92
CA SER A 146 -0.69 -7.56 -28.01
C SER A 146 0.50 -7.83 -28.93
N LYS A 147 1.49 -8.62 -28.47
CA LYS A 147 2.69 -8.96 -29.24
C LYS A 147 2.43 -10.10 -30.22
N MET A 148 1.71 -11.12 -29.76
CA MET A 148 1.21 -12.22 -30.59
C MET A 148 -0.01 -12.82 -29.90
N ASP A 149 -0.90 -13.44 -30.68
CA ASP A 149 -2.09 -14.10 -30.14
C ASP A 149 -1.75 -15.40 -29.39
N LEU A 150 -2.75 -15.98 -28.73
CA LEU A 150 -2.57 -17.22 -27.96
C LEU A 150 -2.03 -18.36 -28.84
N SER A 151 -2.54 -18.53 -30.06
CA SER A 151 -2.14 -19.62 -30.94
C SER A 151 -0.66 -19.51 -31.32
N ALA A 152 -0.21 -18.30 -31.65
CA ALA A 152 1.20 -18.02 -31.93
C ALA A 152 2.10 -18.27 -30.70
N TRP A 153 1.68 -17.83 -29.51
CA TRP A 153 2.40 -18.13 -28.26
C TRP A 153 2.52 -19.63 -28.00
N LEU A 154 1.43 -20.38 -28.17
CA LEU A 154 1.42 -21.83 -27.94
C LEU A 154 2.28 -22.59 -28.95
N ASN A 155 2.29 -22.15 -30.22
CA ASN A 155 3.18 -22.72 -31.24
C ASN A 155 4.65 -22.45 -30.89
N LEU A 156 5.01 -21.21 -30.56
CA LEU A 156 6.37 -20.84 -30.17
C LEU A 156 6.88 -21.66 -28.97
N LEU A 157 6.07 -21.78 -27.91
CA LEU A 157 6.44 -22.56 -26.73
C LEU A 157 6.45 -24.08 -27.03
N GLY A 158 5.61 -24.55 -27.95
CA GLY A 158 5.65 -25.92 -28.46
C GLY A 158 6.93 -26.22 -29.25
N ASP A 159 7.42 -25.26 -30.02
CA ASP A 159 8.68 -25.36 -30.74
C ASP A 159 9.89 -25.34 -29.79
N TRP A 160 9.85 -24.49 -28.75
CA TRP A 160 10.82 -24.52 -27.66
C TRP A 160 10.84 -25.91 -26.98
N LYS A 161 9.66 -26.49 -26.72
CA LYS A 161 9.54 -27.82 -26.12
C LYS A 161 10.15 -28.90 -27.01
N SER A 162 9.89 -28.83 -28.32
CA SER A 162 10.42 -29.76 -29.31
C SER A 162 11.94 -29.67 -29.39
N CYS A 163 12.50 -28.45 -29.41
CA CYS A 163 13.94 -28.22 -29.35
C CYS A 163 14.57 -28.89 -28.11
N LEU A 164 13.97 -28.71 -26.93
CA LEU A 164 14.47 -29.31 -25.69
C LEU A 164 14.41 -30.84 -25.71
N LEU A 165 13.36 -31.42 -26.28
CA LEU A 165 13.21 -32.88 -26.39
C LEU A 165 14.22 -33.50 -27.36
N ASN A 166 14.50 -32.81 -28.47
CA ASN A 166 15.36 -33.29 -29.54
C ASN A 166 16.85 -32.92 -29.34
N ASP A 167 17.20 -32.21 -28.27
CA ASP A 167 18.58 -31.71 -28.05
C ASP A 167 19.02 -30.72 -29.14
N GLU A 168 18.07 -29.95 -29.68
CA GLU A 168 18.25 -28.97 -30.75
C GLU A 168 18.28 -27.55 -30.19
N SER A 169 19.01 -26.66 -30.87
CA SER A 169 19.02 -25.23 -30.55
C SER A 169 18.01 -24.45 -31.41
N LEU A 170 17.52 -23.32 -30.89
CA LEU A 170 16.62 -22.43 -31.62
C LEU A 170 17.24 -21.92 -32.93
N PHE A 171 18.57 -21.79 -32.99
CA PHE A 171 19.29 -21.38 -34.19
C PHE A 171 19.27 -22.45 -35.29
N GLN A 172 19.19 -23.73 -34.92
CA GLN A 172 19.07 -24.83 -35.86
C GLN A 172 17.64 -24.96 -36.38
N CYS A 173 16.66 -24.73 -35.52
CA CYS A 173 15.24 -24.87 -35.87
C CYS A 173 14.65 -23.60 -36.52
N MET A 174 15.31 -22.44 -36.38
CA MET A 174 14.84 -21.13 -36.87
C MET A 174 13.41 -20.77 -36.42
N VAL A 175 13.06 -21.15 -35.19
CA VAL A 175 11.69 -21.00 -34.65
C VAL A 175 11.49 -19.74 -33.80
N ASP A 176 12.57 -19.22 -33.21
CA ASP A 176 12.55 -17.95 -32.45
C ASP A 176 13.80 -17.13 -32.78
N TYR A 177 13.59 -15.94 -33.34
CA TYR A 177 14.65 -15.02 -33.73
C TYR A 177 15.04 -14.03 -32.62
N THR A 178 14.25 -13.91 -31.56
CA THR A 178 14.47 -12.99 -30.43
C THR A 178 14.24 -13.65 -29.06
N PRO A 179 14.90 -14.79 -28.76
CA PRO A 179 14.60 -15.60 -27.58
C PRO A 179 14.82 -14.88 -26.24
N LEU A 180 15.73 -13.89 -26.19
CA LEU A 180 15.90 -13.04 -25.02
C LEU A 180 14.68 -12.13 -24.78
N GLU A 181 14.10 -11.56 -25.85
CA GLU A 181 12.88 -10.75 -25.74
C GLU A 181 11.71 -11.63 -25.30
N THR A 182 11.57 -12.83 -25.87
CA THR A 182 10.58 -13.84 -25.44
C THR A 182 10.71 -14.14 -23.95
N TYR A 183 11.93 -14.40 -23.47
CA TYR A 183 12.22 -14.61 -22.05
C TYR A 183 11.80 -13.43 -21.18
N GLU A 184 12.11 -12.19 -21.57
CA GLU A 184 11.72 -11.01 -20.80
C GLU A 184 10.19 -10.82 -20.73
N GLN A 185 9.48 -11.17 -21.80
CA GLN A 185 8.01 -11.14 -21.83
C GLN A 185 7.41 -12.21 -20.90
N LEU A 186 7.98 -13.42 -20.87
CA LEU A 186 7.56 -14.49 -19.97
C LEU A 186 7.86 -14.17 -18.50
N LEU A 187 9.02 -13.57 -18.19
CA LEU A 187 9.31 -13.06 -16.84
C LEU A 187 8.28 -12.03 -16.39
N LYS A 188 7.97 -11.07 -17.26
CA LYS A 188 6.99 -10.03 -16.96
C LYS A 188 5.59 -10.62 -16.76
N LEU A 189 5.22 -11.63 -17.55
CA LEU A 189 3.97 -12.36 -17.39
C LEU A 189 3.93 -13.07 -16.04
N HIS A 190 5.01 -13.74 -15.64
CA HIS A 190 5.14 -14.38 -14.34
C HIS A 190 4.99 -13.38 -13.18
N GLU A 191 5.67 -12.22 -13.23
CA GLU A 191 5.46 -11.17 -12.21
C GLU A 191 3.98 -10.75 -12.13
N ALA A 192 3.29 -10.57 -13.27
CA ALA A 192 1.88 -10.21 -13.29
C ALA A 192 0.98 -11.32 -12.73
N CYS A 193 1.33 -12.59 -12.94
CA CYS A 193 0.65 -13.75 -12.38
C CYS A 193 0.76 -13.80 -10.85
N ILE A 194 1.93 -13.50 -10.29
CA ILE A 194 2.09 -13.41 -8.84
C ILE A 194 1.24 -12.29 -8.27
N VAL A 195 1.23 -11.11 -8.91
CA VAL A 195 0.34 -9.99 -8.50
C VAL A 195 -1.14 -10.40 -8.56
N ALA A 196 -1.55 -11.10 -9.63
CA ALA A 196 -2.92 -11.59 -9.78
C ALA A 196 -3.30 -12.62 -8.71
N TYR A 197 -2.35 -13.44 -8.27
CA TYR A 197 -2.56 -14.42 -7.21
C TYR A 197 -2.74 -13.78 -5.84
N HIS A 198 -1.87 -12.84 -5.45
CA HIS A 198 -2.04 -12.06 -4.22
C HIS A 198 -3.38 -11.33 -4.17
N TRP A 199 -3.81 -10.85 -5.34
CA TRP A 199 -5.15 -10.29 -5.49
C TRP A 199 -6.26 -11.31 -5.23
N ALA A 200 -6.16 -12.50 -5.82
CA ALA A 200 -7.17 -13.55 -5.71
C ALA A 200 -7.29 -14.11 -4.29
N GLU A 201 -6.19 -14.20 -3.54
CA GLU A 201 -6.20 -14.67 -2.15
C GLU A 201 -6.54 -13.59 -1.12
N ILE A 202 -6.88 -12.36 -1.55
CA ILE A 202 -7.16 -11.23 -0.65
C ILE A 202 -5.92 -10.88 0.22
N ASP A 203 -4.71 -11.16 -0.26
CA ASP A 203 -3.44 -10.77 0.35
C ASP A 203 -2.67 -9.76 -0.51
N TYR A 204 -3.39 -8.97 -1.33
CA TYR A 204 -2.75 -7.89 -2.09
C TYR A 204 -2.17 -6.87 -1.11
N PRO A 205 -0.84 -6.67 -1.06
CA PRO A 205 -0.24 -5.78 -0.10
C PRO A 205 -0.62 -4.34 -0.43
N PRO A 206 -1.25 -3.57 0.47
CA PRO A 206 -1.58 -2.18 0.18
C PRO A 206 -0.31 -1.31 0.07
N PRO A 207 -0.39 -0.17 -0.63
CA PRO A 207 0.77 0.66 -0.98
C PRO A 207 1.70 1.09 0.17
N ASN A 208 1.19 1.14 1.40
CA ASN A 208 1.93 1.59 2.57
C ASN A 208 2.25 0.46 3.56
N LYS A 209 1.88 -0.80 3.29
CA LYS A 209 2.13 -1.93 4.22
C LYS A 209 3.60 -2.01 4.64
N HIS A 210 4.50 -1.97 3.66
CA HIS A 210 5.95 -2.03 3.91
C HIS A 210 6.48 -0.84 4.72
N LEU A 211 5.86 0.34 4.59
CA LEU A 211 6.27 1.51 5.36
C LEU A 211 5.88 1.33 6.83
N ILE A 212 4.70 0.80 7.10
CA ILE A 212 4.21 0.56 8.45
C ILE A 212 5.06 -0.51 9.14
N ILE A 213 5.25 -1.65 8.48
CA ILE A 213 5.96 -2.80 9.08
C ILE A 213 7.46 -2.53 9.14
N ASN A 214 8.07 -2.19 8.00
CA ASN A 214 9.53 -2.18 7.88
C ASN A 214 10.16 -0.85 8.31
N TYR A 215 9.44 0.26 8.23
CA TYR A 215 9.98 1.59 8.54
C TYR A 215 9.47 2.15 9.87
N LEU A 216 8.19 1.96 10.19
CA LEU A 216 7.63 2.42 11.47
C LEU A 216 7.76 1.37 12.58
N SER A 217 7.98 0.10 12.23
CA SER A 217 7.97 -1.01 13.18
C SER A 217 6.70 -1.00 14.04
N SER A 218 5.59 -0.71 13.38
CA SER A 218 4.27 -0.59 14.00
C SER A 218 3.43 -1.78 13.63
N ASP A 219 2.57 -2.19 14.56
CA ASP A 219 1.64 -3.28 14.33
C ASP A 219 0.76 -2.95 13.13
N TYR A 220 0.70 -3.91 12.21
CA TYR A 220 -0.16 -3.85 11.05
C TYR A 220 -1.32 -4.80 11.29
N ALA A 221 -2.51 -4.23 11.50
CA ALA A 221 -3.73 -5.02 11.46
C ALA A 221 -3.92 -5.48 10.01
N ASP A 222 -3.86 -6.80 9.78
CA ASP A 222 -3.97 -7.40 8.44
C ASP A 222 -5.29 -7.00 7.78
N GLY A 223 -5.21 -5.98 6.92
CA GLY A 223 -6.38 -5.40 6.26
C GLY A 223 -6.01 -4.19 5.40
N TYR A 224 -6.49 -4.17 4.16
CA TYR A 224 -6.18 -3.13 3.18
C TYR A 224 -6.35 -1.69 3.70
N ARG A 225 -7.45 -1.43 4.42
CA ARG A 225 -7.79 -0.11 4.97
C ARG A 225 -6.81 0.36 6.03
N SER A 226 -6.17 -0.53 6.80
CA SER A 226 -5.23 -0.17 7.88
C SER A 226 -3.94 0.47 7.37
N ALA A 227 -3.63 0.31 6.08
CA ALA A 227 -2.54 0.98 5.38
C ALA A 227 -2.91 2.39 4.86
N SER A 228 -4.20 2.73 4.85
CA SER A 228 -4.65 4.06 4.48
C SER A 228 -4.21 5.05 5.55
N PRO A 229 -3.52 6.15 5.18
CA PRO A 229 -3.23 7.20 6.15
C PRO A 229 -4.53 7.83 6.66
N TYR A 230 -5.62 7.85 5.88
CA TYR A 230 -6.88 8.45 6.30
C TYR A 230 -7.60 7.63 7.36
N GLU A 231 -7.60 6.30 7.24
CA GLU A 231 -8.09 5.39 8.29
C GLU A 231 -7.33 5.61 9.61
N ARG A 232 -6.00 5.79 9.52
CA ARG A 232 -5.18 6.09 10.70
C ARG A 232 -5.47 7.46 11.30
N ILE A 233 -5.89 8.45 10.50
CA ILE A 233 -6.36 9.73 11.05
C ILE A 233 -7.63 9.51 11.89
N GLU A 234 -8.53 8.62 11.46
CA GLU A 234 -9.72 8.29 12.27
C GLU A 234 -9.35 7.64 13.60
N GLN A 235 -8.33 6.77 13.61
CA GLN A 235 -7.82 6.17 14.86
C GLN A 235 -7.24 7.22 15.82
N VAL A 236 -6.60 8.27 15.30
CA VAL A 236 -6.14 9.42 16.14
C VAL A 236 -7.33 10.12 16.82
N PHE A 237 -8.52 10.11 16.20
CA PHE A 237 -9.71 10.81 16.67
C PHE A 237 -10.85 9.90 17.13
N TYR A 238 -10.60 8.60 17.33
CA TYR A 238 -11.66 7.61 17.60
C TYR A 238 -12.49 7.97 18.83
N ASP A 239 -11.82 8.25 19.95
CA ASP A 239 -12.42 8.74 21.21
C ASP A 239 -11.86 10.11 21.65
N ASN A 240 -11.05 10.73 20.78
CA ASN A 240 -10.31 11.94 21.10
C ASN A 240 -10.82 13.13 20.29
N ASN A 241 -11.10 14.25 20.96
CA ASN A 241 -11.38 15.51 20.28
C ASN A 241 -10.11 16.38 20.18
N TYR A 242 -10.12 17.33 19.24
CA TYR A 242 -9.01 18.25 19.00
C TYR A 242 -8.55 18.98 20.26
N THR A 243 -9.49 19.45 21.08
CA THR A 243 -9.17 20.25 22.27
C THR A 243 -8.43 19.43 23.31
N ASP A 244 -8.89 18.21 23.57
CA ASP A 244 -8.28 17.35 24.58
C ASP A 244 -6.89 16.87 24.14
N LEU A 245 -6.70 16.50 22.88
CA LEU A 245 -5.37 16.18 22.35
C LEU A 245 -4.42 17.36 22.42
N ARG A 246 -4.89 18.54 22.04
CA ARG A 246 -4.08 19.77 22.09
C ARG A 246 -3.67 20.09 23.52
N ASP A 247 -4.61 20.03 24.46
CA ASP A 247 -4.34 20.29 25.87
C ASP A 247 -3.37 19.26 26.46
N SER A 248 -3.50 17.98 26.11
CA SER A 248 -2.56 16.93 26.50
C SER A 248 -1.15 17.15 25.95
N ILE A 249 -0.98 17.55 24.67
CA ILE A 249 0.34 17.91 24.11
C ILE A 249 0.94 19.10 24.86
N LEU A 250 0.14 20.13 25.14
CA LEU A 250 0.61 21.30 25.90
C LEU A 250 0.98 20.97 27.34
N SER A 251 0.28 20.04 27.97
CA SER A 251 0.57 19.59 29.33
C SER A 251 1.82 18.73 29.38
N LEU A 252 2.03 17.89 28.37
CA LEU A 252 3.24 17.06 28.22
C LEU A 252 4.49 17.92 27.94
N TYR A 253 4.31 19.05 27.26
CA TYR A 253 5.37 20.01 26.95
C TYR A 253 5.00 21.41 27.47
N PRO A 254 5.06 21.64 28.80
CA PRO A 254 4.68 22.91 29.40
C PRO A 254 5.82 23.92 29.28
N LEU A 255 5.50 25.17 28.90
CA LEU A 255 6.53 26.23 28.78
C LEU A 255 7.13 26.59 30.13
N ASN A 256 6.33 26.49 31.20
CA ASN A 256 6.76 26.64 32.57
C ASN A 256 6.49 25.34 33.36
N PRO A 257 7.44 24.85 34.18
CA PRO A 257 7.21 23.65 35.01
C PRO A 257 6.01 23.74 35.95
N SER A 258 5.59 24.95 36.33
CA SER A 258 4.40 25.20 37.16
C SER A 258 3.07 25.03 36.43
N GLU A 259 3.07 24.95 35.09
CA GLU A 259 1.88 24.72 34.26
C GLU A 259 1.62 23.22 34.03
N ASN A 260 2.38 22.35 34.69
CA ASN A 260 2.29 20.92 34.53
C ASN A 260 0.94 20.42 35.08
N LYS A 261 0.07 19.96 34.17
CA LYS A 261 -1.27 19.47 34.48
C LYS A 261 -1.38 17.99 34.10
N PRO A 262 -2.20 17.20 34.81
CA PRO A 262 -2.51 15.84 34.38
C PRO A 262 -3.17 15.88 33.00
N SER A 263 -2.82 14.91 32.16
CA SER A 263 -3.47 14.71 30.87
C SER A 263 -4.96 14.42 31.08
N LYS A 264 -5.82 14.90 30.18
CA LYS A 264 -7.25 14.54 30.14
C LYS A 264 -7.50 13.17 29.50
N ILE A 265 -6.48 12.66 28.80
CA ILE A 265 -6.45 11.36 28.12
C ILE A 265 -5.58 10.44 28.98
N GLU A 266 -5.99 9.18 29.13
CA GLU A 266 -5.21 8.16 29.83
C GLU A 266 -3.79 8.06 29.24
N THR A 267 -2.80 7.76 30.08
CA THR A 267 -1.37 7.81 29.68
C THR A 267 -1.06 6.88 28.51
N ASP A 268 -1.57 5.64 28.55
CA ASP A 268 -1.37 4.65 27.50
C ASP A 268 -2.05 5.10 26.19
N ASP A 269 -3.30 5.56 26.27
CA ASP A 269 -4.04 6.10 25.11
C ASP A 269 -3.34 7.31 24.50
N LEU A 270 -2.80 8.22 25.33
CA LEU A 270 -2.05 9.37 24.87
C LEU A 270 -0.77 8.94 24.15
N ARG A 271 -0.06 7.93 24.68
CA ARG A 271 1.15 7.37 24.05
C ARG A 271 0.85 6.83 22.66
N TYR A 272 -0.16 5.98 22.52
CA TYR A 272 -0.57 5.47 21.21
C TYR A 272 -1.04 6.58 20.28
N THR A 273 -1.83 7.52 20.77
CA THR A 273 -2.38 8.61 19.95
C THR A 273 -1.29 9.54 19.41
N LEU A 274 -0.30 9.91 20.23
CA LEU A 274 0.80 10.78 19.76
C LEU A 274 1.74 10.05 18.80
N ARG A 275 1.96 8.74 18.99
CA ARG A 275 2.66 7.91 18.01
C ARG A 275 1.92 7.89 16.67
N TRP A 276 0.62 7.57 16.68
CA TRP A 276 -0.20 7.58 15.47
C TRP A 276 -0.28 8.94 14.80
N LEU A 277 -0.30 10.03 15.57
CA LEU A 277 -0.24 11.40 15.05
C LEU A 277 1.02 11.61 14.20
N LEU A 278 2.19 11.23 14.73
CA LEU A 278 3.48 11.35 14.03
C LEU A 278 3.58 10.41 12.83
N GLU A 279 3.17 9.15 12.98
CA GLU A 279 3.20 8.16 11.90
C GLU A 279 2.32 8.58 10.73
N THR A 280 1.09 8.99 11.02
CA THR A 280 0.08 9.31 10.00
C THR A 280 0.45 10.56 9.22
N GLY A 281 0.95 11.59 9.90
CA GLY A 281 1.47 12.78 9.23
C GLY A 281 2.62 12.47 8.27
N TRP A 282 3.46 11.47 8.58
CA TRP A 282 4.53 11.04 7.70
C TRP A 282 4.02 10.18 6.54
N LEU A 283 3.11 9.23 6.81
CA LEU A 283 2.52 8.35 5.79
C LEU A 283 1.77 9.14 4.71
N LEU A 284 1.09 10.24 5.07
CA LEU A 284 0.46 11.16 4.10
C LEU A 284 1.45 11.72 3.07
N LEU A 285 2.73 11.86 3.44
CA LEU A 285 3.78 12.35 2.55
C LEU A 285 4.38 11.27 1.65
N GLN A 286 4.09 10.00 1.95
CA GLN A 286 4.59 8.85 1.21
C GLN A 286 3.62 8.42 0.11
N THR A 287 4.13 7.60 -0.80
CA THR A 287 3.49 7.01 -1.98
C THR A 287 3.00 8.06 -2.99
N ASP A 288 3.33 7.87 -4.26
CA ASP A 288 2.97 8.86 -5.29
C ASP A 288 1.46 8.85 -5.64
N TYR A 289 0.76 7.75 -5.38
CA TYR A 289 -0.64 7.53 -5.75
C TYR A 289 -1.40 6.84 -4.63
N PHE A 290 -2.66 7.22 -4.45
CA PHE A 290 -3.60 6.52 -3.59
C PHE A 290 -4.75 5.93 -4.40
N PRO A 291 -5.31 4.81 -3.95
CA PRO A 291 -6.61 4.32 -4.40
C PRO A 291 -7.72 5.38 -4.27
N GLU A 292 -8.70 5.35 -5.18
CA GLU A 292 -9.87 6.27 -5.20
C GLU A 292 -10.64 6.25 -3.89
N ASP A 293 -10.94 5.04 -3.44
CA ASP A 293 -11.72 4.75 -2.25
C ASP A 293 -11.04 5.20 -0.94
N TRP A 294 -9.71 5.40 -0.93
CA TRP A 294 -9.00 5.99 0.22
C TRP A 294 -9.22 7.50 0.33
N LEU A 295 -9.56 8.16 -0.79
CA LEU A 295 -9.76 9.60 -0.88
C LEU A 295 -11.25 9.98 -0.88
N ASP A 296 -12.10 9.00 -1.11
CA ASP A 296 -13.55 9.11 -1.11
C ASP A 296 -14.10 9.10 0.32
N PRO A 297 -14.66 10.22 0.81
CA PRO A 297 -15.28 10.25 2.13
C PRO A 297 -16.51 9.35 2.24
N ASP A 298 -17.15 8.98 1.14
CA ASP A 298 -18.33 8.11 1.14
C ASP A 298 -17.95 6.61 1.20
N ALA A 299 -16.68 6.27 1.00
CA ALA A 299 -16.18 4.90 1.14
C ALA A 299 -16.02 4.46 2.62
N ALA A 300 -15.92 5.41 3.55
CA ALA A 300 -15.88 5.13 4.98
C ALA A 300 -17.30 4.95 5.55
N ASP A 301 -17.50 3.96 6.43
CA ASP A 301 -18.78 3.78 7.12
C ASP A 301 -19.05 4.96 8.07
N PHE A 302 -18.02 5.36 8.82
CA PHE A 302 -18.07 6.46 9.77
C PHE A 302 -16.89 7.41 9.58
N LEU A 303 -17.10 8.72 9.75
CA LEU A 303 -16.05 9.73 9.85
C LEU A 303 -16.06 10.34 11.26
N ARG A 304 -14.96 10.17 12.00
CA ARG A 304 -14.80 10.72 13.35
C ARG A 304 -14.34 12.17 13.28
N CYS A 305 -15.28 13.11 13.33
CA CYS A 305 -14.94 14.52 13.27
C CYS A 305 -14.28 14.97 14.59
N PRO A 306 -13.08 15.55 14.61
CA PRO A 306 -12.40 15.93 15.86
C PRO A 306 -12.97 17.18 16.55
N VAL A 307 -13.94 17.85 15.92
CA VAL A 307 -14.52 19.12 16.37
C VAL A 307 -16.02 18.94 16.58
N PRO A 308 -16.61 19.41 17.70
CA PRO A 308 -18.05 19.36 17.92
C PRO A 308 -18.81 20.12 16.82
N GLU A 309 -19.96 19.59 16.40
CA GLU A 309 -20.75 20.10 15.26
C GLU A 309 -21.02 21.60 15.34
N ARG A 310 -21.50 22.08 16.51
CA ARG A 310 -21.80 23.50 16.70
C ARG A 310 -20.57 24.40 16.56
N LYS A 311 -19.36 23.85 16.75
CA LYS A 311 -18.10 24.60 16.69
C LYS A 311 -17.45 24.64 15.32
N LEU A 312 -17.95 23.88 14.35
CA LEU A 312 -17.35 23.76 13.02
C LEU A 312 -17.21 25.10 12.29
N SER A 313 -18.25 25.93 12.34
CA SER A 313 -18.30 27.19 11.59
C SER A 313 -17.29 28.24 12.06
N PHE A 314 -16.79 28.13 13.28
CA PHE A 314 -15.83 29.06 13.88
C PHE A 314 -14.53 28.40 14.32
N TRP A 315 -14.37 27.09 14.12
CA TRP A 315 -13.13 26.41 14.41
C TRP A 315 -12.01 26.92 13.51
N LYS A 316 -10.84 27.17 14.11
CA LYS A 316 -9.63 27.57 13.42
C LYS A 316 -8.43 26.85 14.04
N PRO A 317 -7.45 26.43 13.22
CA PRO A 317 -6.21 25.85 13.73
C PRO A 317 -5.49 26.88 14.62
N LYS A 318 -4.87 26.39 15.70
CA LYS A 318 -4.28 27.25 16.74
C LYS A 318 -2.77 27.46 16.56
N SER A 319 -2.13 26.60 15.79
CA SER A 319 -0.68 26.48 15.63
C SER A 319 -0.22 26.75 14.20
N LEU A 320 -1.11 26.66 13.22
CA LEU A 320 -0.86 27.06 11.83
C LEU A 320 -1.25 28.51 11.56
N SER A 321 -0.33 29.28 10.99
CA SER A 321 -0.63 30.60 10.42
C SER A 321 -1.53 30.51 9.17
N ASN A 322 -2.23 31.60 8.84
CA ASN A 322 -3.09 31.65 7.63
C ASN A 322 -2.33 31.28 6.35
N LYS A 323 -1.05 31.65 6.25
CA LYS A 323 -0.18 31.29 5.12
C LYS A 323 0.15 29.80 5.07
N GLU A 324 0.30 29.17 6.24
CA GLU A 324 0.55 27.74 6.36
C GLU A 324 -0.71 26.91 6.01
N GLN A 325 -1.88 27.38 6.44
CA GLN A 325 -3.18 26.75 6.11
C GLN A 325 -3.42 26.62 4.61
N GLY A 326 -3.02 27.63 3.83
CA GLY A 326 -3.15 27.62 2.37
C GLY A 326 -2.24 26.61 1.64
N ASN A 327 -1.31 25.94 2.34
CA ASN A 327 -0.40 24.96 1.71
C ASN A 327 0.03 23.84 2.67
N LEU A 328 -0.95 23.08 3.16
CA LEU A 328 -0.75 21.99 4.12
C LEU A 328 0.34 21.01 3.67
N LYS A 329 0.32 20.59 2.41
CA LYS A 329 1.34 19.72 1.79
C LYS A 329 2.77 20.20 2.04
N LYS A 330 3.05 21.47 1.74
CA LYS A 330 4.39 22.05 1.88
C LYS A 330 4.79 22.15 3.34
N ILE A 331 3.85 22.49 4.21
CA ILE A 331 4.10 22.62 5.65
C ILE A 331 4.38 21.26 6.25
N LEU A 332 3.54 20.26 5.99
CA LEU A 332 3.76 18.88 6.41
C LEU A 332 5.12 18.38 5.91
N SER A 333 5.45 18.59 4.63
CA SER A 333 6.77 18.24 4.07
C SER A 333 7.94 18.89 4.84
N LYS A 334 7.78 20.14 5.30
CA LYS A 334 8.81 20.85 6.07
C LYS A 334 8.93 20.30 7.50
N LEU A 335 7.81 19.91 8.13
CA LEU A 335 7.80 19.37 9.49
C LEU A 335 8.58 18.06 9.60
N TYR A 336 8.55 17.23 8.54
CA TYR A 336 9.30 15.97 8.44
C TYR A 336 10.67 16.09 7.76
N TYR A 337 11.12 17.31 7.43
CA TYR A 337 12.40 17.47 6.75
C TYR A 337 13.57 17.34 7.71
N GLY A 338 14.45 16.37 7.45
CA GLY A 338 15.67 16.16 8.23
C GLY A 338 15.46 15.48 9.59
N ILE A 339 14.27 14.93 9.83
CA ILE A 339 13.96 14.21 11.08
C ILE A 339 14.02 12.71 10.87
N HIS A 340 14.46 11.99 11.90
CA HIS A 340 14.33 10.55 12.01
C HIS A 340 13.08 10.25 12.82
N LEU A 341 12.03 9.76 12.14
CA LEU A 341 10.70 9.61 12.74
C LEU A 341 10.69 8.68 13.95
N GLN A 342 11.45 7.59 13.93
CA GLN A 342 11.58 6.66 15.04
C GLN A 342 12.17 7.33 16.28
N ASP A 343 13.17 8.20 16.11
CA ASP A 343 13.78 8.94 17.21
C ASP A 343 12.77 9.91 17.82
N GLU A 344 11.96 10.59 17.01
CA GLU A 344 10.91 11.46 17.53
C GLU A 344 9.81 10.70 18.27
N ILE A 345 9.37 9.55 17.74
CA ILE A 345 8.41 8.68 18.44
C ILE A 345 9.01 8.26 19.78
N TYR A 346 10.25 7.77 19.79
CA TYR A 346 10.95 7.39 21.02
C TYR A 346 11.02 8.53 22.03
N MET A 347 11.35 9.75 21.59
CA MET A 347 11.45 10.92 22.48
C MET A 347 10.08 11.33 23.07
N VAL A 348 9.00 11.21 22.30
CA VAL A 348 7.63 11.46 22.80
C VAL A 348 7.23 10.39 23.80
N GLU A 349 7.41 9.10 23.48
CA GLU A 349 7.08 8.00 24.39
C GLU A 349 7.89 8.08 25.69
N TRP A 350 9.19 8.35 25.58
CA TRP A 350 10.08 8.54 26.72
C TRP A 350 9.61 9.70 27.61
N ARG A 351 9.16 10.82 27.02
CA ARG A 351 8.66 11.97 27.77
C ARG A 351 7.39 11.62 28.56
N ILE A 352 6.47 10.86 27.97
CA ILE A 352 5.24 10.41 28.63
C ILE A 352 5.57 9.56 29.86
N ILE A 353 6.43 8.54 29.68
CA ILE A 353 6.86 7.65 30.76
C ILE A 353 7.49 8.45 31.91
N PHE A 354 8.43 9.35 31.60
CA PHE A 354 9.11 10.10 32.65
C PHE A 354 8.24 11.12 33.37
N GLN A 355 7.35 11.81 32.65
CA GLN A 355 6.53 12.87 33.23
C GLN A 355 5.31 12.34 33.97
N TYR A 356 4.58 11.39 33.38
CA TYR A 356 3.30 10.92 33.93
C TYR A 356 3.43 9.63 34.73
N GLU A 357 4.32 8.70 34.37
CA GLU A 357 4.47 7.45 35.12
C GLU A 357 5.49 7.58 36.26
N ARG A 358 6.56 8.37 36.05
CA ARG A 358 7.63 8.55 37.06
C ARG A 358 7.55 9.85 37.85
N GLY A 359 6.62 10.74 37.52
CA GLY A 359 6.42 12.02 38.21
C GLY A 359 7.59 13.01 38.06
N TRP A 360 8.46 12.83 37.06
CA TRP A 360 9.60 13.71 36.86
C TRP A 360 9.27 14.89 35.94
N SER A 361 9.30 16.09 36.49
CA SER A 361 9.17 17.34 35.74
C SER A 361 10.53 17.80 35.23
N ALA A 362 10.95 17.32 34.06
CA ALA A 362 12.10 17.89 33.36
C ALA A 362 11.70 19.21 32.68
N GLY A 363 12.55 20.24 32.79
CA GLY A 363 12.37 21.50 32.05
C GLY A 363 12.28 21.28 30.52
N MET A 364 11.65 22.21 29.81
CA MET A 364 11.56 22.17 28.35
C MET A 364 12.85 22.73 27.74
N GLY A 365 13.65 21.87 27.11
CA GLY A 365 14.76 22.28 26.24
C GLY A 365 14.28 22.67 24.84
N GLU A 366 15.21 23.16 24.01
CA GLU A 366 14.95 23.56 22.61
C GLU A 366 14.34 22.41 21.79
N GLU A 367 14.90 21.20 21.91
CA GLU A 367 14.39 19.99 21.25
C GLU A 367 12.94 19.67 21.64
N GLY A 368 12.60 19.77 22.93
CA GLY A 368 11.24 19.57 23.41
C GLY A 368 10.25 20.60 22.88
N LEU A 369 10.70 21.86 22.71
CA LEU A 369 9.90 22.91 22.09
C LEU A 369 9.65 22.64 20.59
N GLU A 370 10.64 22.12 19.88
CA GLU A 370 10.50 21.73 18.47
C GLU A 370 9.50 20.58 18.31
N ILE A 371 9.62 19.51 19.10
CA ILE A 371 8.69 18.37 19.10
C ILE A 371 7.28 18.83 19.42
N ARG A 372 7.09 19.63 20.48
CA ARG A 372 5.79 20.23 20.83
C ARG A 372 5.18 20.98 19.65
N ASN A 373 5.93 21.89 19.03
CA ASN A 373 5.44 22.69 17.91
C ASN A 373 5.11 21.83 16.69
N ARG A 374 5.87 20.75 16.46
CA ARG A 374 5.63 19.79 15.38
C ARG A 374 4.33 19.02 15.62
N LEU A 375 4.16 18.40 16.78
CA LEU A 375 2.95 17.68 17.17
C LEU A 375 1.70 18.57 17.03
N LEU A 376 1.75 19.79 17.57
CA LEU A 376 0.63 20.74 17.49
C LEU A 376 0.29 21.14 16.04
N LYS A 377 1.30 21.31 15.18
CA LYS A 377 1.06 21.62 13.76
C LYS A 377 0.55 20.41 12.98
N ILE A 378 1.04 19.21 13.27
CA ILE A 378 0.51 17.99 12.66
C ILE A 378 -0.95 17.79 13.07
N LEU A 379 -1.29 17.98 14.35
CA LEU A 379 -2.68 17.92 14.84
C LEU A 379 -3.60 18.89 14.08
N ASP A 380 -3.17 20.14 13.89
CA ASP A 380 -3.93 21.11 13.09
C ASP A 380 -4.10 20.66 11.63
N ILE A 381 -3.05 20.10 11.01
CA ILE A 381 -3.09 19.60 9.62
C ILE A 381 -4.07 18.42 9.50
N LEU A 382 -3.95 17.39 10.36
CA LEU A 382 -4.84 16.23 10.32
C LEU A 382 -6.29 16.64 10.59
N THR A 383 -6.52 17.57 11.52
CA THR A 383 -7.86 18.11 11.78
C THR A 383 -8.44 18.77 10.54
N LEU A 384 -7.67 19.61 9.84
CA LEU A 384 -8.12 20.24 8.58
C LEU A 384 -8.45 19.21 7.50
N ILE A 385 -7.68 18.11 7.43
CA ILE A 385 -7.93 17.02 6.48
C ILE A 385 -9.26 16.33 6.80
N VAL A 386 -9.54 15.98 8.06
CA VAL A 386 -10.82 15.37 8.44
C VAL A 386 -11.98 16.31 8.18
N LEU A 387 -11.84 17.59 8.51
CA LEU A 387 -12.90 18.58 8.25
C LEU A 387 -13.20 18.71 6.75
N ASP A 388 -12.19 18.61 5.88
CA ASP A 388 -12.38 18.57 4.43
C ASP A 388 -13.11 17.28 3.98
N LEU A 389 -12.75 16.12 4.54
CA LEU A 389 -13.45 14.86 4.26
C LEU A 389 -14.92 14.92 4.69
N CYS A 390 -15.19 15.34 5.93
CA CYS A 390 -16.55 15.51 6.44
C CYS A 390 -17.38 16.46 5.57
N ARG A 391 -16.76 17.52 5.01
CA ARG A 391 -17.44 18.47 4.11
C ARG A 391 -17.74 17.89 2.73
N ARG A 392 -16.87 17.02 2.21
CA ARG A 392 -17.02 16.39 0.89
C ARG A 392 -17.94 15.17 0.90
N ARG A 393 -18.19 14.57 2.07
CA ARG A 393 -19.11 13.44 2.23
C ARG A 393 -20.51 13.81 1.75
N THR A 394 -21.12 12.92 0.97
CA THR A 394 -22.48 13.10 0.44
C THR A 394 -23.51 12.23 1.15
N LYS A 395 -23.07 11.15 1.80
CA LYS A 395 -23.94 10.33 2.65
C LYS A 395 -24.44 11.13 3.87
N PRO A 396 -25.76 11.17 4.12
CA PRO A 396 -26.34 11.97 5.20
C PRO A 396 -26.05 11.42 6.61
N GLU A 397 -25.68 10.14 6.69
CA GLU A 397 -25.35 9.45 7.94
C GLU A 397 -23.84 9.18 8.05
N GLY A 398 -23.37 8.90 9.27
CA GLY A 398 -22.02 8.40 9.53
C GLY A 398 -20.98 9.44 9.93
N ILE A 399 -21.31 10.72 10.12
CA ILE A 399 -20.37 11.65 10.77
C ILE A 399 -20.61 11.60 12.28
N CYS A 400 -19.56 11.21 13.01
CA CYS A 400 -19.58 11.13 14.47
C CYS A 400 -18.90 12.37 15.05
N TYR A 401 -19.66 13.23 15.73
CA TYR A 401 -19.13 14.41 16.42
C TYR A 401 -18.86 14.14 17.90
N PRO A 402 -17.79 14.70 18.48
CA PRO A 402 -17.50 14.57 19.90
C PRO A 402 -18.55 15.33 20.72
N PRO A 403 -18.85 14.84 21.94
CA PRO A 403 -19.81 15.47 22.82
C PRO A 403 -19.37 16.89 23.21
N GLU A 404 -20.35 17.77 23.42
CA GLU A 404 -20.09 19.08 23.97
C GLU A 404 -19.72 18.94 25.46
N LYS A 405 -18.61 19.55 25.87
CA LYS A 405 -18.40 19.82 27.30
C LYS A 405 -19.40 20.92 27.69
N THR A 406 -20.56 20.54 28.21
CA THR A 406 -21.42 21.45 28.95
C THR A 406 -20.62 21.89 30.17
N GLU A 407 -20.19 23.15 30.20
CA GLU A 407 -19.77 23.78 31.44
C GLU A 407 -20.95 23.64 32.42
N LYS A 408 -20.76 22.85 33.48
CA LYS A 408 -21.69 22.88 34.61
C LYS A 408 -21.63 24.31 35.14
N VAL A 409 -22.68 25.07 34.88
CA VAL A 409 -22.93 26.30 35.63
C VAL A 409 -23.18 25.83 37.05
N GLU A 410 -22.18 25.96 37.92
CA GLU A 410 -22.40 25.89 39.36
C GLU A 410 -23.34 27.05 39.68
N GLU A 411 -24.63 26.74 39.83
CA GLU A 411 -25.57 27.61 40.51
C GLU A 411 -25.03 27.80 41.92
N LYS A 412 -24.51 28.99 42.18
CA LYS A 412 -24.23 29.44 43.54
C LYS A 412 -25.57 29.61 44.22
N GLU A 413 -25.92 28.69 45.11
CA GLU A 413 -26.94 28.90 46.14
C GLU A 413 -26.49 29.96 47.16
#